data_AF-E7C7V0-F1
#
_entry.id   AF-E7C7V0-F1
#
_cell.length_a   1.000
_cell.length_b   1.000
_cell.length_c   1.000
_cell.angle_alpha   90.00
_cell.angle_beta   90.00
_cell.angle_gamma   90.00
#
_symmetry.space_group_name_H-M   'P 1'
#
loop_
_entity.id
_entity.type
_entity.pdbx_description
1 polymer ?
#
loop_
_entity_poly.entity_id
_entity_poly.type
_entity_poly.pdbx_seq_one_letter_code
_entity_poly.pdbx_strand_id
1 'polypeptide(L)'
;MFDRRVDGWITVIAHLFNASFDDGLSVEIQVNPEFGESAIALAEAEKYAEVIGRLPTVLRKDVETVWIHKGTEPFGGGNNNLLIHVGQADLYLQDGILEETFVHEAAHTSLDAAHASAPAWLAAQSADPTFISTYARNFPRREDIAESFLPYLAIRYRPDRISLSLADTIMQTMPRRIAYFDNQSFDMHPIE
;
A
#
# COMPACT_ATOMS: atom_id res chain seq x y z
N MET A 1 7.85 3.40 -17.29
CA MET A 1 6.75 2.86 -16.48
C MET A 1 6.76 1.34 -16.64
N PHE A 2 6.50 0.56 -15.59
CA PHE A 2 6.23 -0.88 -15.74
C PHE A 2 4.75 -1.09 -16.04
N ASP A 3 4.43 -1.95 -17.01
CA ASP A 3 3.05 -2.24 -17.40
C ASP A 3 2.79 -3.75 -17.38
N ARG A 4 1.93 -4.19 -16.45
CA ARG A 4 1.57 -5.60 -16.27
C ARG A 4 0.87 -6.21 -17.49
N ARG A 5 0.21 -5.41 -18.33
CA ARG A 5 -0.47 -5.91 -19.54
C ARG A 5 0.49 -6.53 -20.55
N VAL A 6 1.77 -6.13 -20.50
CA VAL A 6 2.85 -6.67 -21.32
C VAL A 6 3.95 -7.31 -20.46
N ASP A 7 3.72 -7.42 -19.15
CA ASP A 7 4.69 -7.88 -18.15
C ASP A 7 6.10 -7.29 -18.32
N GLY A 8 6.18 -5.97 -18.50
CA GLY A 8 7.44 -5.35 -18.87
C GLY A 8 7.52 -3.83 -18.75
N TRP A 9 8.74 -3.33 -18.90
CA TRP A 9 9.03 -1.90 -18.93
C TRP A 9 8.66 -1.30 -20.28
N ILE A 10 7.91 -0.21 -20.26
CA ILE A 10 7.57 0.58 -21.43
C ILE A 10 8.24 1.95 -21.39
N THR A 11 8.57 2.46 -22.58
CA THR A 11 9.05 3.82 -22.79
C THR A 11 7.97 4.62 -23.52
N VAL A 12 7.41 5.63 -22.86
CA VAL A 12 6.35 6.48 -23.36
C VAL A 12 6.56 7.92 -22.88
N ILE A 13 5.94 8.89 -23.55
CA ILE A 13 5.86 10.27 -23.06
C ILE A 13 4.60 10.36 -22.20
N ALA A 14 4.76 10.24 -20.88
CA ALA A 14 3.65 10.30 -19.93
C ALA A 14 3.19 11.74 -19.67
N HIS A 15 1.94 11.89 -19.22
CA HIS A 15 1.50 13.10 -18.54
C HIS A 15 2.10 13.08 -17.13
N LEU A 16 2.74 14.18 -16.72
CA LEU A 16 3.41 14.30 -15.43
C LEU A 16 2.68 15.31 -14.55
N PHE A 17 2.41 14.90 -13.32
CA PHE A 17 1.81 15.74 -12.28
C PHE A 17 2.58 15.54 -10.98
N ASN A 18 2.58 16.54 -10.11
CA ASN A 18 3.10 16.40 -8.75
C ASN A 18 1.96 16.56 -7.76
N ALA A 19 1.79 15.57 -6.88
CA ALA A 19 0.94 15.69 -5.71
C ALA A 19 1.79 16.08 -4.50
N SER A 20 1.27 16.97 -3.66
CA SER A 20 1.90 17.39 -2.41
C SER A 20 0.90 17.22 -1.28
N PHE A 21 1.37 16.71 -0.15
CA PHE A 21 0.56 16.37 1.02
C PHE A 21 0.83 17.35 2.17
N ASP A 22 -0.06 17.36 3.16
CA ASP A 22 -0.03 18.30 4.29
C ASP A 22 1.05 17.98 5.34
N ASP A 23 1.66 16.80 5.28
CA ASP A 23 2.86 16.41 6.03
C ASP A 23 4.17 16.80 5.32
N GLY A 24 4.08 17.47 4.16
CA GLY A 24 5.22 17.93 3.38
C GLY A 24 5.82 16.89 2.43
N LEU A 25 5.28 15.66 2.37
CA LEU A 25 5.67 14.69 1.35
C LEU A 25 5.10 15.07 -0.02
N SER A 26 5.74 14.60 -1.08
CA SER A 26 5.28 14.78 -2.46
C SER A 26 5.59 13.56 -3.30
N VAL A 27 4.79 13.32 -4.34
CA VAL A 27 4.94 12.20 -5.26
C VAL A 27 4.75 12.66 -6.70
N GLU A 28 5.59 12.17 -7.62
CA GLU A 28 5.41 12.39 -9.05
C GLU A 28 4.46 11.33 -9.62
N ILE A 29 3.34 11.77 -10.18
CA ILE A 29 2.34 10.91 -10.80
C ILE A 29 2.54 10.93 -12.31
N GLN A 30 2.80 9.76 -12.88
CA GLN A 30 2.99 9.55 -14.30
C GLN A 30 1.78 8.80 -14.86
N VAL A 31 1.01 9.46 -15.71
CA VAL A 31 -0.17 8.88 -16.35
C VAL A 31 0.16 8.54 -17.80
N ASN A 32 -0.10 7.30 -18.19
CA ASN A 32 0.19 6.79 -19.52
C ASN A 32 -0.50 7.65 -20.61
N PRO A 33 0.13 7.96 -21.76
CA PRO A 33 -0.49 8.78 -22.81
C PRO A 33 -1.77 8.17 -23.42
N GLU A 34 -2.10 6.90 -23.14
CA GLU A 34 -3.36 6.28 -23.58
C GLU A 34 -4.62 6.94 -23.00
N PHE A 35 -4.50 7.80 -21.99
CA PHE A 35 -5.59 8.63 -21.47
C PHE A 35 -5.90 9.84 -22.37
N GLY A 36 -5.04 10.14 -23.34
CA GLY A 36 -5.28 11.13 -24.37
C GLY A 36 -5.12 12.56 -23.87
N GLU A 37 -6.22 13.20 -23.50
CA GLU A 37 -6.20 14.60 -23.11
C GLU A 37 -5.61 14.79 -21.71
N SER A 38 -4.80 15.83 -21.54
CA SER A 38 -4.16 16.13 -20.25
C SER A 38 -5.16 16.36 -19.12
N ALA A 39 -6.39 16.82 -19.42
CA ALA A 39 -7.44 17.00 -18.42
C ALA A 39 -7.98 15.66 -17.90
N ILE A 40 -8.08 14.64 -18.76
CA ILE A 40 -8.48 13.29 -18.37
C ILE A 40 -7.37 12.65 -17.53
N ALA A 41 -6.11 12.81 -17.94
CA ALA A 41 -4.97 12.32 -17.18
C ALA A 41 -4.87 13.00 -15.80
N LEU A 42 -5.14 14.32 -15.72
CA LEU A 42 -5.16 15.05 -14.44
C LEU A 42 -6.24 14.50 -13.50
N ALA A 43 -7.45 14.22 -14.01
CA ALA A 43 -8.54 13.69 -13.19
C ALA A 43 -8.18 12.33 -12.55
N GLU A 44 -7.49 11.44 -13.29
CA GLU A 44 -6.97 10.20 -12.71
C GLU A 44 -5.88 10.47 -11.67
N ALA A 45 -4.95 11.39 -11.97
CA ALA A 45 -3.90 11.76 -11.02
C ALA A 45 -4.46 12.32 -9.71
N GLU A 46 -5.46 13.21 -9.78
CA GLU A 46 -6.15 13.79 -8.61
C GLU A 46 -6.87 12.71 -7.79
N LYS A 47 -7.61 11.81 -8.45
CA LYS A 47 -8.32 10.70 -7.80
C LYS A 47 -7.38 9.86 -6.93
N TYR A 48 -6.26 9.40 -7.49
CA TYR A 48 -5.34 8.54 -6.74
C TYR A 48 -4.45 9.33 -5.79
N ALA A 49 -4.12 10.60 -6.07
CA ALA A 49 -3.46 11.47 -5.12
C ALA A 49 -4.29 11.62 -3.82
N GLU A 50 -5.61 11.79 -3.93
CA GLU A 50 -6.49 11.88 -2.77
C GLU A 50 -6.47 10.59 -1.94
N VAL A 51 -6.59 9.43 -2.59
CA VAL A 51 -6.58 8.13 -1.91
C VAL A 51 -5.23 7.87 -1.24
N ILE A 52 -4.12 8.11 -1.95
CA ILE A 52 -2.77 7.94 -1.41
C ILE A 52 -2.55 8.90 -0.23
N GLY A 53 -3.01 10.14 -0.32
CA GLY A 53 -2.87 11.15 0.74
C GLY A 53 -3.55 10.78 2.06
N ARG A 54 -4.50 9.84 2.06
CA ARG A 54 -5.15 9.31 3.28
C ARG A 54 -4.31 8.24 3.99
N LEU A 55 -3.31 7.67 3.32
CA LEU A 55 -2.41 6.69 3.93
C LEU A 55 -1.56 7.37 5.01
N PRO A 56 -1.20 6.66 6.11
CA PRO A 56 -0.27 7.19 7.09
C PRO A 56 1.07 7.56 6.44
N THR A 57 1.70 8.63 6.93
CA THR A 57 3.00 9.14 6.45
C THR A 57 4.05 8.03 6.31
N VAL A 58 4.11 7.09 7.26
CA VAL A 58 5.04 5.95 7.21
C VAL A 58 4.91 5.10 5.94
N LEU A 59 3.71 4.99 5.36
CA LEU A 59 3.49 4.24 4.13
C LEU A 59 3.79 5.06 2.88
N ARG A 60 3.82 6.39 2.97
CA ARG A 60 4.13 7.28 1.86
C ARG A 60 5.60 7.67 1.76
N LYS A 61 6.38 7.51 2.84
CA LYS A 61 7.75 8.06 2.95
C LYS A 61 8.71 7.68 1.81
N ASP A 62 8.57 6.49 1.22
CA ASP A 62 9.43 6.00 0.13
C ASP A 62 8.67 5.92 -1.20
N VAL A 63 7.44 6.43 -1.28
CA VAL A 63 6.66 6.49 -2.53
C VAL A 63 7.06 7.75 -3.31
N GLU A 64 8.02 7.60 -4.21
CA GLU A 64 8.54 8.71 -5.03
C GLU A 64 7.73 8.91 -6.31
N THR A 65 7.16 7.83 -6.87
CA THR A 65 6.42 7.87 -8.13
C THR A 65 5.12 7.06 -8.10
N VAL A 66 4.19 7.37 -9.00
CA VAL A 66 2.98 6.56 -9.27
C VAL A 66 2.85 6.35 -10.77
N TRP A 67 2.55 5.13 -11.21
CA TRP A 67 2.27 4.81 -12.61
C TRP A 67 0.80 4.47 -12.79
N ILE A 68 0.11 5.21 -13.66
CA ILE A 68 -1.31 4.99 -13.95
C ILE A 68 -1.48 4.53 -15.40
N HIS A 69 -2.06 3.34 -15.56
CA HIS A 69 -2.35 2.68 -16.83
C HIS A 69 -3.85 2.39 -16.96
N LYS A 70 -4.35 2.28 -18.20
CA LYS A 70 -5.62 1.58 -18.46
C LYS A 70 -5.44 0.08 -18.33
N GLY A 71 -6.54 -0.65 -18.26
CA GLY A 71 -6.57 -2.11 -18.17
C GLY A 71 -6.93 -2.63 -16.79
N THR A 72 -6.96 -3.94 -16.63
CA THR A 72 -7.44 -4.64 -15.44
C THR A 72 -6.37 -5.64 -15.00
N GLU A 73 -5.28 -5.10 -14.46
CA GLU A 73 -4.20 -5.88 -13.84
C GLU A 73 -4.08 -5.48 -12.37
N PRO A 74 -3.63 -6.36 -11.47
CA PRO A 74 -3.54 -6.04 -10.05
C PRO A 74 -2.60 -4.85 -9.80
N PHE A 75 -2.79 -4.15 -8.68
CA PHE A 75 -1.86 -3.09 -8.27
C PHE A 75 -0.50 -3.66 -7.88
N GLY A 76 0.51 -2.80 -7.78
CA GLY A 76 1.83 -3.18 -7.31
C GLY A 76 2.53 -2.09 -6.52
N GLY A 77 3.33 -2.51 -5.54
CA GLY A 77 4.25 -1.69 -4.77
C GLY A 77 5.71 -2.15 -4.91
N GLY A 78 6.62 -1.30 -4.48
CA GLY A 78 8.08 -1.49 -4.59
C GLY A 78 8.71 -0.56 -5.62
N ASN A 79 10.05 -0.57 -5.70
CA ASN A 79 10.81 0.34 -6.58
C ASN A 79 10.44 1.83 -6.37
N ASN A 80 10.15 2.21 -5.11
CA ASN A 80 9.69 3.55 -4.75
C ASN A 80 8.46 4.01 -5.56
N ASN A 81 7.59 3.07 -5.96
CA ASN A 81 6.49 3.30 -6.88
C ASN A 81 5.20 2.60 -6.44
N LEU A 82 4.05 3.20 -6.80
CA LEU A 82 2.75 2.53 -6.84
C LEU A 82 2.27 2.38 -8.28
N LEU A 83 1.97 1.15 -8.68
CA LEU A 83 1.46 0.78 -9.99
C LEU A 83 -0.06 0.59 -9.94
N ILE A 84 -0.76 1.30 -10.81
CA ILE A 84 -2.22 1.36 -10.88
C ILE A 84 -2.68 1.02 -12.29
N HIS A 85 -3.62 0.09 -12.40
CA HIS A 85 -4.43 -0.14 -13.60
C HIS A 85 -5.88 0.23 -13.28
N VAL A 86 -6.43 1.26 -13.94
CA VAL A 86 -7.69 1.88 -13.50
C VAL A 86 -8.91 0.94 -13.61
N GLY A 87 -8.89 0.00 -14.55
CA GLY A 87 -9.95 -1.02 -14.65
C GLY A 87 -9.95 -2.00 -13.49
N GLN A 88 -8.79 -2.26 -12.86
CA GLN A 88 -8.71 -3.01 -11.62
C GLN A 88 -9.10 -2.15 -10.41
N ALA A 89 -8.71 -0.87 -10.43
CA ALA A 89 -9.12 0.08 -9.41
C ALA A 89 -10.65 0.16 -9.27
N ASP A 90 -11.37 0.12 -10.39
CA ASP A 90 -12.84 0.12 -10.40
C ASP A 90 -13.43 -1.15 -9.76
N LEU A 91 -12.77 -2.31 -9.90
CA LEU A 91 -13.17 -3.54 -9.20
C LEU A 91 -12.90 -3.44 -7.70
N TYR A 92 -11.72 -2.97 -7.30
CA TYR A 92 -11.40 -2.76 -5.89
C TYR A 92 -12.32 -1.74 -5.22
N LEU A 93 -12.74 -0.70 -5.95
CA LEU A 93 -13.71 0.27 -5.45
C LEU A 93 -15.10 -0.37 -5.25
N GLN A 94 -15.54 -1.24 -6.16
CA GLN A 94 -16.80 -1.98 -6.03
C GLN A 94 -16.79 -2.96 -4.86
N ASP A 95 -15.65 -3.62 -4.65
CA ASP A 95 -15.44 -4.53 -3.52
C ASP A 95 -15.23 -3.77 -2.18
N GLY A 96 -15.02 -2.46 -2.24
CA GLY A 96 -14.78 -1.61 -1.07
C GLY A 96 -13.40 -1.79 -0.45
N ILE A 97 -12.40 -2.22 -1.23
CA ILE A 97 -11.04 -2.57 -0.78
C ILE A 97 -9.92 -1.74 -1.43
N LEU A 98 -10.27 -0.63 -2.11
CA LEU A 98 -9.29 0.19 -2.82
C LEU A 98 -8.24 0.78 -1.88
N GLU A 99 -8.67 1.36 -0.75
CA GLU A 99 -7.76 1.96 0.22
C GLU A 99 -6.92 0.89 0.94
N GLU A 100 -7.55 -0.24 1.30
CA GLU A 100 -6.89 -1.42 1.87
C GLU A 100 -5.79 -1.96 0.96
N THR A 101 -6.03 -1.98 -0.35
CA THR A 101 -5.04 -2.42 -1.35
C THR A 101 -3.86 -1.45 -1.38
N PHE A 102 -4.12 -0.15 -1.32
CA PHE A 102 -3.04 0.84 -1.24
C PHE A 102 -2.22 0.72 0.05
N VAL A 103 -2.83 0.38 1.19
CA VAL A 103 -2.08 0.07 2.42
C VAL A 103 -1.09 -1.08 2.18
N HIS A 104 -1.54 -2.15 1.51
CA HIS A 104 -0.68 -3.30 1.18
C HIS A 104 0.48 -2.90 0.26
N GLU A 105 0.20 -2.26 -0.89
CA GLU A 105 1.25 -1.92 -1.86
C GLU A 105 2.22 -0.84 -1.33
N ALA A 106 1.72 0.11 -0.53
CA ALA A 106 2.56 1.12 0.09
C ALA A 106 3.42 0.53 1.22
N ALA A 107 2.97 -0.53 1.90
CA ALA A 107 3.77 -1.26 2.86
C ALA A 107 4.96 -1.96 2.19
N HIS A 108 4.76 -2.60 1.02
CA HIS A 108 5.89 -3.10 0.24
C HIS A 108 6.89 -1.99 -0.11
N THR A 109 6.38 -0.84 -0.50
CA THR A 109 7.20 0.28 -0.96
C THR A 109 8.03 0.90 0.16
N SER A 110 7.41 1.12 1.32
CA SER A 110 7.98 1.94 2.39
C SER A 110 8.49 1.15 3.60
N LEU A 111 8.09 -0.12 3.76
CA LEU A 111 8.45 -0.90 4.94
C LEU A 111 9.40 -2.06 4.64
N ASP A 112 9.24 -2.76 3.52
CA ASP A 112 9.96 -4.03 3.30
C ASP A 112 11.48 -3.89 3.37
N ALA A 113 12.04 -2.85 2.75
CA ALA A 113 13.49 -2.64 2.71
C ALA A 113 14.11 -2.53 4.11
N ALA A 114 13.42 -1.87 5.04
CA ALA A 114 13.90 -1.68 6.41
C ALA A 114 13.51 -2.83 7.36
N HIS A 115 12.36 -3.47 7.12
CA HIS A 115 11.72 -4.32 8.12
C HIS A 115 11.64 -5.80 7.74
N ALA A 116 11.47 -6.17 6.46
CA ALA A 116 11.15 -7.55 6.06
C ALA A 116 12.25 -8.56 6.40
N SER A 117 13.50 -8.10 6.47
CA SER A 117 14.66 -8.90 6.88
C SER A 117 15.22 -8.53 8.26
N ALA A 118 14.59 -7.59 8.97
CA ALA A 118 15.06 -7.15 10.28
C ALA A 118 15.01 -8.29 11.30
N PRO A 119 16.06 -8.53 12.08
CA PRO A 119 16.08 -9.64 13.06
C PRO A 119 14.90 -9.61 14.03
N ALA A 120 14.49 -8.43 14.48
CA ALA A 120 13.35 -8.27 15.38
C ALA A 120 12.00 -8.58 14.70
N TRP A 121 11.84 -8.29 13.40
CA TRP A 121 10.65 -8.67 12.65
C TRP A 121 10.59 -10.19 12.47
N LEU A 122 11.69 -10.81 12.05
CA LEU A 122 11.77 -12.26 11.88
C LEU A 122 11.55 -13.01 13.20
N ALA A 123 12.03 -12.46 14.32
CA ALA A 123 11.76 -12.98 15.65
C ALA A 123 10.26 -12.88 16.02
N ALA A 124 9.61 -11.75 15.71
CA ALA A 124 8.18 -11.59 15.90
C ALA A 124 7.36 -12.57 15.05
N GLN A 125 7.67 -12.66 13.75
CA GLN A 125 7.06 -13.61 12.80
C GLN A 125 7.16 -15.06 13.32
N SER A 126 8.33 -15.48 13.82
CA SER A 126 8.52 -16.83 14.35
C SER A 126 7.86 -17.09 15.70
N ALA A 127 7.58 -16.04 16.48
CA ALA A 127 7.01 -16.15 17.81
C ALA A 127 5.47 -16.06 17.82
N ASP A 128 4.88 -15.60 16.72
CA ASP A 128 3.42 -15.56 16.55
C ASP A 128 2.83 -16.95 16.28
N PRO A 129 1.60 -17.23 16.75
CA PRO A 129 0.96 -18.53 16.55
C PRO A 129 0.79 -18.93 15.09
N THR A 130 0.50 -17.97 14.21
CA THR A 130 0.34 -18.20 12.77
C THR A 130 0.50 -16.89 11.98
N PHE A 131 0.38 -17.00 10.66
CA PHE A 131 0.29 -15.87 9.74
C PHE A 131 -1.16 -15.38 9.63
N ILE A 132 -1.34 -14.09 9.38
CA ILE A 132 -2.66 -13.46 9.29
C ILE A 132 -3.44 -13.90 8.05
N SER A 133 -2.75 -14.28 6.97
CA SER A 133 -3.34 -14.78 5.73
C SER A 133 -2.57 -15.97 5.17
N THR A 134 -3.20 -16.69 4.23
CA THR A 134 -2.53 -17.76 3.48
C THR A 134 -1.44 -17.19 2.57
N TYR A 135 -1.60 -15.96 2.07
CA TYR A 135 -0.62 -15.33 1.20
C TYR A 135 0.66 -14.97 1.96
N ALA A 136 0.52 -14.31 3.12
CA ALA A 136 1.60 -14.07 4.07
C ALA A 136 2.35 -15.36 4.43
N ARG A 137 1.61 -16.45 4.74
CA ARG A 137 2.22 -17.75 5.06
C ARG A 137 3.01 -18.35 3.91
N ASN A 138 2.49 -18.26 2.69
CA ASN A 138 3.11 -18.87 1.51
C ASN A 138 4.34 -18.07 1.04
N PHE A 139 4.38 -16.76 1.33
CA PHE A 139 5.45 -15.86 0.93
C PHE A 139 5.96 -14.99 2.10
N PRO A 140 6.45 -15.59 3.20
CA PRO A 140 6.64 -14.92 4.48
C PRO A 140 7.76 -13.86 4.49
N ARG A 141 8.66 -13.90 3.50
CA ARG A 141 9.73 -12.91 3.35
C ARG A 141 9.35 -11.72 2.47
N ARG A 142 8.22 -11.81 1.78
CA ARG A 142 7.77 -10.81 0.81
C ARG A 142 6.45 -10.20 1.24
N GLU A 143 5.48 -11.01 1.66
CA GLU A 143 4.09 -10.58 1.85
C GLU A 143 3.72 -10.36 3.32
N ASP A 144 4.49 -10.88 4.28
CA ASP A 144 4.04 -10.87 5.68
C ASP A 144 3.91 -9.45 6.27
N ILE A 145 4.78 -8.51 5.89
CA ILE A 145 4.65 -7.12 6.35
C ILE A 145 3.41 -6.46 5.74
N ALA A 146 3.29 -6.51 4.40
CA ALA A 146 2.18 -5.88 3.69
C ALA A 146 0.82 -6.42 4.14
N GLU A 147 0.71 -7.74 4.33
CA GLU A 147 -0.50 -8.41 4.82
C GLU A 147 -0.77 -8.13 6.30
N SER A 148 0.26 -7.93 7.13
CA SER A 148 0.10 -7.68 8.57
C SER A 148 -0.18 -6.22 8.91
N PHE A 149 0.23 -5.27 8.06
CA PHE A 149 0.13 -3.84 8.39
C PHE A 149 -1.32 -3.34 8.41
N LEU A 150 -2.16 -3.76 7.44
CA LEU A 150 -3.55 -3.33 7.40
C LEU A 150 -4.37 -3.78 8.64
N PRO A 151 -4.33 -5.06 9.08
CA PRO A 151 -5.00 -5.45 10.32
C PRO A 151 -4.40 -4.78 11.56
N TYR A 152 -3.10 -4.45 11.56
CA TYR A 152 -2.50 -3.61 12.60
C TYR A 152 -3.14 -2.22 12.65
N LEU A 153 -3.35 -1.56 11.50
CA LEU A 153 -4.06 -0.28 11.44
C LEU A 153 -5.50 -0.40 11.97
N ALA A 154 -6.21 -1.46 11.59
CA ALA A 154 -7.56 -1.71 12.08
C ALA A 154 -7.61 -1.87 13.61
N ILE A 155 -6.62 -2.55 14.20
CA ILE A 155 -6.54 -2.74 15.65
C ILE A 155 -6.19 -1.45 16.40
N ARG A 156 -5.24 -0.66 15.90
CA ARG A 156 -4.69 0.48 16.66
C ARG A 156 -5.37 1.81 16.37
N TYR A 157 -5.79 2.02 15.13
CA TYR A 157 -6.26 3.33 14.66
C TYR A 157 -7.73 3.32 14.30
N ARG A 158 -8.31 2.16 13.94
CA ARG A 158 -9.72 2.05 13.52
C ARG A 158 -10.48 0.88 14.17
N PRO A 159 -10.38 0.66 15.49
CA PRO A 159 -11.00 -0.50 16.14
C PRO A 159 -12.54 -0.49 16.06
N ASP A 160 -13.15 0.68 15.87
CA ASP A 160 -14.59 0.86 15.67
C ASP A 160 -15.09 0.35 14.30
N ARG A 161 -14.17 0.11 13.35
CA ARG A 161 -14.48 -0.36 11.99
C ARG A 161 -14.50 -1.89 11.86
N ILE A 162 -14.11 -2.61 12.91
CA ILE A 162 -14.08 -4.07 12.94
C ILE A 162 -14.89 -4.61 14.11
N SER A 163 -15.39 -5.85 14.01
CA SER A 163 -16.06 -6.49 15.14
C SER A 163 -15.05 -6.84 16.23
N LEU A 164 -15.52 -6.91 17.49
CA LEU A 164 -14.70 -7.39 18.60
C LEU A 164 -14.12 -8.79 18.33
N SER A 165 -14.92 -9.68 17.72
CA SER A 165 -14.46 -11.02 17.34
C SER A 165 -13.33 -11.01 16.31
N LEU A 166 -13.36 -10.09 15.34
CA LEU A 166 -12.30 -9.94 14.36
C LEU A 166 -11.05 -9.35 15.02
N ALA A 167 -11.22 -8.35 15.88
CA ALA A 167 -10.12 -7.77 16.65
C ALA A 167 -9.42 -8.82 17.53
N ASP A 168 -10.18 -9.63 18.25
CA ASP A 168 -9.66 -10.74 19.06
C ASP A 168 -8.93 -11.77 18.20
N THR A 169 -9.46 -12.09 17.02
CA THR A 169 -8.81 -13.01 16.07
C THR A 169 -7.46 -12.47 15.64
N ILE A 170 -7.38 -11.20 15.21
CA ILE A 170 -6.13 -10.55 14.78
C ILE A 170 -5.11 -10.54 15.93
N MET A 171 -5.54 -10.12 17.13
CA MET A 171 -4.68 -10.02 18.32
C MET A 171 -4.17 -11.39 18.80
N GLN A 172 -4.94 -12.46 18.61
CA GLN A 172 -4.51 -13.83 18.94
C GLN A 172 -3.64 -14.44 17.84
N THR A 173 -3.85 -14.06 16.57
CA THR A 173 -3.08 -14.57 15.43
C THR A 173 -1.67 -14.00 15.38
N MET A 174 -1.49 -12.70 15.60
CA MET A 174 -0.20 -12.04 15.40
C MET A 174 0.21 -11.00 16.48
N PRO A 175 0.10 -11.31 17.78
CA PRO A 175 0.39 -10.36 18.86
C PRO A 175 1.82 -9.79 18.84
N ARG A 176 2.81 -10.56 18.36
CA ARG A 176 4.23 -10.17 18.32
C ARG A 176 4.51 -9.26 17.14
N ARG A 177 3.94 -9.48 15.96
CA ARG A 177 4.05 -8.53 14.84
C ARG A 177 3.36 -7.20 15.16
N ILE A 178 2.21 -7.23 15.82
CA ILE A 178 1.55 -6.01 16.31
C ILE A 178 2.45 -5.26 17.30
N ALA A 179 3.03 -5.96 18.29
CA ALA A 179 3.97 -5.36 19.23
C ALA A 179 5.26 -4.86 18.55
N TYR A 180 5.69 -5.49 17.45
CA TYR A 180 6.81 -4.99 16.65
C TYR A 180 6.48 -3.62 16.05
N PHE A 181 5.31 -3.48 15.42
CA PHE A 181 4.85 -2.21 14.85
C PHE A 181 4.63 -1.14 15.93
N ASP A 182 4.02 -1.48 17.07
CA ASP A 182 3.86 -0.56 18.21
C ASP A 182 5.19 0.02 18.72
N ASN A 183 6.28 -0.73 18.57
CA ASN A 183 7.62 -0.31 19.00
C ASN A 183 8.39 0.47 17.92
N GLN A 184 7.77 0.73 16.76
CA GLN A 184 8.36 1.60 15.74
C GLN A 184 7.92 3.05 15.98
N SER A 185 8.82 4.00 15.74
CA SER A 185 8.49 5.44 15.77
C SER A 185 7.90 5.87 14.43
N PHE A 186 6.81 5.21 14.01
CA PHE A 186 6.12 5.53 12.77
C PHE A 186 5.33 6.81 12.88
N ASP A 187 5.43 7.67 11.87
CA ASP A 187 4.54 8.81 11.69
C ASP A 187 3.24 8.31 11.06
N MET A 188 2.14 8.48 11.81
CA MET A 188 0.84 7.93 11.50
C MET A 188 -0.17 8.98 11.06
N HIS A 189 0.25 10.24 10.86
CA HIS A 189 -0.60 11.27 10.27
C HIS A 189 -1.09 10.81 8.88
N PRO A 190 -2.37 11.01 8.52
CA PRO A 190 -3.43 11.71 9.25
C PRO A 190 -4.37 10.78 10.05
N ILE A 191 -3.97 9.52 10.30
CA ILE A 191 -4.87 8.50 10.85
C ILE A 191 -4.76 8.28 12.36
N GLU A 192 -3.88 9.00 13.04
CA GLU A 192 -3.78 9.03 14.51
C GLU A 192 -5.06 9.47 15.23
#